data_AF-A0A4U3FN78-F1
#
_entry.id   AF-A0A4U3FN78-F1
#
_cell.length_a   1.000
_cell.length_b   1.000
_cell.length_c   1.000
_cell.angle_alpha   90.00
_cell.angle_beta   90.00
_cell.angle_gamma   90.00
#
_symmetry.space_group_name_H-M   'P 1'
#
loop_
_entity.id
_entity.type
_entity.pdbx_description
1 polymer ?
#
loop_
_entity_poly.entity_id
_entity_poly.type
_entity_poly.pdbx_seq_one_letter_code
_entity_poly.pdbx_strand_id
1 'polypeptide(L)'
;MRLTAAIIVLTAFTSSAQSHAIEWKTRCDDEAFSLPVDQQSHPLVVNENQIVISVHTKSVAGNKMGIFLDKTLDLGTGGMTLNWDNFSKTAKIADMTFKGREAVFRWYGFFDNVQQKRVWVAQPDFVETYAKNGQIKLITCD
;
A
#
# COMPACT_ATOMS: atom_id res chain seq x y z
N MET A 1 24.80 64.48 -12.52
CA MET A 1 23.88 63.62 -11.74
C MET A 1 23.39 62.51 -12.66
N ARG A 2 23.93 61.29 -12.55
CA ARG A 2 23.45 60.10 -13.27
C ARG A 2 23.19 59.04 -12.21
N LEU A 3 21.92 58.78 -11.91
CA LEU A 3 21.53 57.66 -11.06
C LEU A 3 21.37 56.43 -11.95
N THR A 4 22.26 55.46 -11.80
CA THR A 4 22.08 54.10 -12.30
C THR A 4 21.26 53.32 -11.28
N ALA A 5 20.05 52.92 -11.65
CA ALA A 5 19.21 52.04 -10.85
C ALA A 5 19.64 50.58 -11.09
N ALA A 6 20.10 49.90 -10.05
CA ALA A 6 20.37 48.46 -10.08
C ALA A 6 19.09 47.71 -9.67
N ILE A 7 18.53 46.93 -10.58
CA ILE A 7 17.39 46.04 -10.33
C ILE A 7 17.94 44.71 -9.79
N ILE A 8 17.68 44.41 -8.53
CA ILE A 8 18.01 43.12 -7.92
C ILE A 8 16.80 42.20 -8.12
N VAL A 9 16.92 41.23 -9.03
CA VAL A 9 15.93 40.16 -9.21
C VAL A 9 16.23 39.08 -8.16
N LEU A 10 15.47 39.06 -7.07
CA LEU A 10 15.47 37.93 -6.13
C LEU A 10 14.64 36.79 -6.73
N THR A 11 15.31 35.81 -7.32
CA THR A 11 14.68 34.51 -7.63
C THR A 11 14.62 33.69 -6.34
N ALA A 12 13.43 33.62 -5.74
CA ALA A 12 13.16 32.69 -4.65
C ALA A 12 13.14 31.26 -5.20
N PHE A 13 14.19 30.48 -4.90
CA PHE A 13 14.18 29.04 -5.11
C PHE A 13 13.24 28.42 -4.07
N THR A 14 12.00 28.14 -4.47
CA THR A 14 11.10 27.32 -3.66
C THR A 14 11.54 25.87 -3.78
N SER A 15 12.35 25.40 -2.84
CA SER A 15 12.65 23.97 -2.69
C SER A 15 11.38 23.26 -2.24
N SER A 16 10.68 22.58 -3.15
CA SER A 16 9.63 21.63 -2.78
C SER A 16 10.30 20.39 -2.20
N ALA A 17 10.24 20.23 -0.87
CA ALA A 17 10.57 18.96 -0.24
C ALA A 17 9.50 17.93 -0.66
N GLN A 18 9.80 17.13 -1.67
CA GLN A 18 8.96 16.01 -2.06
C GLN A 18 9.10 14.95 -0.97
N SER A 19 8.09 14.78 -0.11
CA SER A 19 8.12 13.71 0.89
C SER A 19 8.02 12.38 0.16
N HIS A 20 9.14 11.67 0.02
CA HIS A 20 9.12 10.31 -0.51
C HIS A 20 8.39 9.41 0.48
N ALA A 21 7.30 8.78 0.02
CA ALA A 21 6.62 7.75 0.80
C ALA A 21 7.63 6.63 1.11
N ILE A 22 7.70 6.21 2.37
CA ILE A 22 8.56 5.08 2.76
C ILE A 22 7.89 3.81 2.25
N GLU A 23 8.59 3.14 1.32
CA GLU A 23 8.13 1.90 0.72
C GLU A 23 8.67 0.69 1.51
N TRP A 24 7.77 -0.20 1.90
CA TRP A 24 8.10 -1.41 2.64
C TRP A 24 8.11 -2.61 1.70
N LYS A 25 9.22 -3.34 1.63
CA LYS A 25 9.47 -4.38 0.61
C LYS A 25 9.89 -5.71 1.21
N THR A 26 9.67 -6.83 0.52
CA THR A 26 10.23 -8.13 0.94
C THR A 26 11.74 -8.22 0.72
N ARG A 27 12.25 -7.54 -0.32
CA ARG A 27 13.67 -7.44 -0.73
C ARG A 27 13.91 -6.06 -1.36
N CYS A 28 15.17 -5.68 -1.55
CA CYS A 28 15.54 -4.42 -2.20
C CYS A 28 15.85 -4.58 -3.70
N ASP A 29 15.47 -5.71 -4.29
CA ASP A 29 15.53 -5.97 -5.72
C ASP A 29 14.18 -5.67 -6.40
N ASP A 30 14.16 -5.71 -7.73
CA ASP A 30 13.01 -5.32 -8.56
C ASP A 30 11.85 -6.34 -8.51
N GLU A 31 12.06 -7.51 -7.91
CA GLU A 31 11.09 -8.61 -7.79
C GLU A 31 10.53 -8.71 -6.36
N ALA A 32 10.40 -7.57 -5.69
CA ALA A 32 9.89 -7.50 -4.32
C ALA A 32 8.41 -7.15 -4.30
N PHE A 33 7.64 -7.85 -3.45
CA PHE A 33 6.37 -7.33 -2.99
C PHE A 33 6.62 -6.04 -2.20
N SER A 34 5.93 -4.97 -2.57
CA SER A 34 6.07 -3.68 -1.92
C SER A 34 4.73 -3.05 -1.54
N LEU A 35 4.75 -2.23 -0.50
CA LEU A 35 3.62 -1.43 -0.08
C LEU A 35 4.08 -0.06 0.43
N PRO A 36 3.65 1.05 -0.19
CA PRO A 36 3.87 2.39 0.34
C PRO A 36 2.99 2.64 1.58
N VAL A 37 3.53 3.41 2.52
CA VAL A 37 2.86 3.77 3.78
C VAL A 37 2.87 5.28 3.97
N ASP A 38 1.78 5.94 3.60
CA ASP A 38 1.65 7.42 3.66
C ASP A 38 0.19 7.92 3.83
N GLN A 39 -0.74 7.04 4.24
CA GLN A 39 -2.19 7.29 4.33
C GLN A 39 -2.91 7.65 3.02
N GLN A 40 -2.21 7.68 1.88
CA GLN A 40 -2.84 7.85 0.57
C GLN A 40 -3.33 6.51 0.03
N SER A 41 -4.19 6.58 -0.99
CA SER A 41 -4.64 5.40 -1.73
C SER A 41 -3.56 4.99 -2.74
N HIS A 42 -3.19 3.71 -2.72
CA HIS A 42 -2.18 3.14 -3.60
C HIS A 42 -2.70 1.90 -4.31
N PRO A 43 -2.23 1.62 -5.53
CA PRO A 43 -2.47 0.34 -6.18
C PRO A 43 -1.78 -0.78 -5.40
N LEU A 44 -2.48 -1.90 -5.24
CA LEU A 44 -1.97 -3.14 -4.71
C LEU A 44 -2.30 -4.26 -5.70
N VAL A 45 -1.26 -4.91 -6.22
CA VAL A 45 -1.40 -6.10 -7.04
C VAL A 45 -1.62 -7.29 -6.09
N VAL A 46 -2.82 -7.87 -6.14
CA VAL A 46 -3.19 -9.03 -5.33
C VAL A 46 -2.86 -10.31 -6.08
N ASN A 47 -3.18 -10.33 -7.37
CA ASN A 47 -2.77 -11.39 -8.30
C ASN A 47 -2.41 -10.73 -9.63
N GLU A 48 -1.22 -11.04 -10.15
CA GLU A 48 -0.73 -10.55 -11.42
C GLU A 48 -1.73 -10.85 -12.54
N ASN A 49 -2.02 -9.81 -13.34
CA ASN A 49 -2.96 -9.87 -14.46
C ASN A 49 -4.40 -10.29 -14.09
N GLN A 50 -4.73 -10.45 -12.81
CA GLN A 50 -6.05 -10.92 -12.38
C GLN A 50 -6.74 -9.96 -11.42
N ILE A 51 -6.04 -9.38 -10.45
CA ILE A 51 -6.64 -8.53 -9.41
C ILE A 51 -5.67 -7.41 -9.02
N VAL A 52 -6.03 -6.18 -9.40
CA VAL A 52 -5.40 -4.95 -8.89
C VAL A 52 -6.45 -4.12 -8.18
N ILE A 53 -6.17 -3.73 -6.94
CA ILE A 53 -7.08 -2.95 -6.09
C ILE A 53 -6.42 -1.65 -5.64
N SER A 54 -7.25 -0.68 -5.24
CA SER A 54 -6.82 0.51 -4.53
C SER A 54 -6.97 0.26 -3.03
N VAL A 55 -5.93 0.57 -2.26
CA VAL A 55 -5.92 0.44 -0.80
C VAL A 55 -5.41 1.70 -0.14
N HIS A 56 -5.89 2.00 1.06
CA HIS A 56 -5.29 3.02 1.91
C HIS A 56 -4.87 2.42 3.26
N THR A 57 -4.00 3.14 3.95
CA THR A 57 -3.50 2.76 5.27
C THR A 57 -4.05 3.68 6.36
N LYS A 58 -4.36 3.11 7.53
CA LYS A 58 -4.82 3.88 8.70
C LYS A 58 -4.15 3.36 9.96
N SER A 59 -3.69 4.27 10.82
CA SER A 59 -3.16 3.90 12.13
C SER A 59 -4.26 3.26 12.99
N VAL A 60 -3.94 2.12 13.61
CA VAL A 60 -4.87 1.38 14.47
C VAL A 60 -4.48 1.53 15.93
N ALA A 61 -3.20 1.30 16.26
CA ALA A 61 -2.66 1.50 17.61
C ALA A 61 -1.14 1.45 17.58
N GLY A 62 -0.45 2.43 18.20
CA GLY A 62 1.01 2.41 18.37
C GLY A 62 1.76 2.11 17.07
N ASN A 63 2.45 0.97 17.03
CA ASN A 63 3.23 0.49 15.88
C ASN A 63 2.43 -0.38 14.88
N LYS A 64 1.09 -0.31 14.89
CA LYS A 64 0.22 -1.06 13.98
C LYS A 64 -0.60 -0.15 13.08
N MET A 65 -0.67 -0.55 11.82
CA MET A 65 -1.57 0.02 10.83
C MET A 65 -2.46 -1.04 10.21
N GLY A 66 -3.69 -0.66 9.93
CA GLY A 66 -4.61 -1.43 9.09
C GLY A 66 -4.54 -0.96 7.65
N ILE A 67 -4.75 -1.90 6.73
CA ILE A 67 -4.85 -1.67 5.30
C ILE A 67 -6.29 -2.02 4.89
N PHE A 68 -6.92 -1.14 4.12
CA PHE A 68 -8.35 -1.21 3.80
C PHE A 68 -8.56 -1.11 2.28
N LEU A 69 -9.57 -1.81 1.78
CA LEU A 69 -9.97 -1.78 0.38
C LEU A 69 -10.78 -0.50 0.08
N ASP A 70 -10.40 0.23 -0.96
CA ASP A 70 -11.18 1.36 -1.48
C ASP A 70 -12.11 0.93 -2.63
N LYS A 71 -11.50 0.34 -3.66
CA LYS A 71 -12.12 -0.06 -4.92
C LYS A 71 -11.22 -0.99 -5.70
N THR A 72 -11.77 -1.63 -6.72
CA THR A 72 -10.99 -2.32 -7.76
C THR A 72 -10.39 -1.29 -8.72
N LEU A 73 -9.22 -1.62 -9.29
CA LEU A 73 -8.57 -0.83 -10.33
C LEU A 73 -8.54 -1.59 -11.65
N ASP A 74 -8.19 -2.87 -11.60
CA ASP A 74 -8.16 -3.76 -12.76
C ASP A 74 -8.50 -5.19 -12.36
N LEU A 75 -9.27 -5.89 -13.19
CA LEU A 75 -9.76 -7.24 -12.95
C LEU A 75 -9.63 -8.09 -14.22
N GLY A 76 -8.80 -9.12 -14.14
CA GLY A 76 -8.81 -10.23 -15.09
C GLY A 76 -9.92 -11.24 -14.76
N THR A 77 -9.93 -12.35 -15.50
CA THR A 77 -10.97 -13.38 -15.40
C THR A 77 -11.17 -13.91 -13.98
N GLY A 78 -10.09 -14.17 -13.25
CA GLY A 78 -10.16 -14.64 -11.86
C GLY A 78 -10.81 -13.61 -10.95
N GLY A 79 -10.44 -12.34 -11.08
CA GLY A 79 -11.02 -11.23 -10.31
C GLY A 79 -12.49 -10.98 -10.60
N MET A 80 -12.93 -11.11 -11.86
CA MET A 80 -14.32 -10.89 -12.26
C MET A 80 -15.32 -11.90 -11.67
N THR A 81 -14.86 -13.06 -11.19
CA THR A 81 -15.74 -14.05 -10.55
C THR A 81 -16.12 -13.69 -9.12
N LEU A 82 -15.41 -12.74 -8.50
CA LEU A 82 -15.69 -12.28 -7.14
C LEU A 82 -16.78 -11.22 -7.15
N ASN A 83 -17.68 -11.27 -6.15
CA ASN A 83 -18.71 -10.26 -5.98
C ASN A 83 -18.16 -9.08 -5.15
N TRP A 84 -17.46 -8.17 -5.82
CA TRP A 84 -16.78 -7.03 -5.21
C TRP A 84 -17.70 -6.07 -4.45
N ASP A 85 -18.97 -5.97 -4.85
CA ASP A 85 -19.96 -5.12 -4.17
C ASP A 85 -20.29 -5.62 -2.76
N ASN A 86 -20.09 -6.91 -2.50
CA ASN A 86 -20.28 -7.48 -1.17
C ASN A 86 -19.11 -7.17 -0.22
N PHE A 87 -17.94 -6.81 -0.75
CA PHE A 87 -16.74 -6.69 0.07
C PHE A 87 -16.72 -5.40 0.90
N SER A 88 -16.38 -5.56 2.18
CA SER A 88 -16.31 -4.44 3.10
C SER A 88 -15.12 -3.53 2.81
N LYS A 89 -15.41 -2.23 2.73
CA LYS A 89 -14.40 -1.16 2.68
C LYS A 89 -13.94 -0.70 4.06
N THR A 90 -14.64 -1.12 5.13
CA THR A 90 -14.34 -0.74 6.52
C THR A 90 -13.66 -1.85 7.31
N ALA A 91 -13.76 -3.11 6.87
CA ALA A 91 -12.98 -4.20 7.42
C ALA A 91 -11.57 -4.17 6.84
N LYS A 92 -10.54 -4.20 7.70
CA LYS A 92 -9.15 -4.31 7.23
C LYS A 92 -8.96 -5.60 6.42
N ILE A 93 -8.27 -5.49 5.28
CA ILE A 93 -7.88 -6.62 4.43
C ILE A 93 -6.47 -7.12 4.78
N ALA A 94 -5.66 -6.27 5.42
CA ALA A 94 -4.36 -6.62 5.96
C ALA A 94 -4.00 -5.72 7.15
N ASP A 95 -2.96 -6.09 7.89
CA ASP A 95 -2.26 -5.16 8.78
C ASP A 95 -0.74 -5.25 8.67
N MET A 96 -0.09 -4.19 9.13
CA MET A 96 1.34 -4.12 9.32
C MET A 96 1.67 -3.80 10.76
N THR A 97 2.67 -4.49 11.31
CA THR A 97 3.25 -4.22 12.63
C THR A 97 4.71 -3.86 12.46
N PHE A 98 5.11 -2.67 12.90
CA PHE A 98 6.44 -2.11 12.71
C PHE A 98 7.38 -2.39 13.89
N LYS A 99 8.65 -2.65 13.61
CA LYS A 99 9.73 -2.77 14.60
C LYS A 99 11.05 -2.26 14.00
N GLY A 100 11.32 -0.97 14.19
CA GLY A 100 12.50 -0.33 13.60
C GLY A 100 12.42 -0.35 12.07
N ARG A 101 13.43 -0.93 11.40
CA ARG A 101 13.50 -1.06 9.93
C ARG A 101 12.83 -2.34 9.39
N GLU A 102 12.16 -3.10 10.26
CA GLU A 102 11.41 -4.29 9.88
C GLU A 102 9.91 -4.08 10.11
N ALA A 103 9.10 -4.70 9.28
CA ALA A 103 7.66 -4.81 9.48
C ALA A 103 7.17 -6.23 9.22
N VAL A 104 6.10 -6.60 9.89
CA VAL A 104 5.35 -7.84 9.63
C VAL A 104 4.04 -7.46 8.99
N PHE A 105 3.85 -7.87 7.74
CA PHE A 105 2.60 -7.78 7.02
C PHE A 105 1.79 -9.07 7.20
N ARG A 106 0.48 -8.92 7.47
CA ARG A 106 -0.47 -10.02 7.55
C ARG A 106 -1.65 -9.74 6.65
N TRP A 107 -1.84 -10.61 5.66
CA TRP A 107 -3.03 -10.61 4.82
C TRP A 107 -4.16 -11.38 5.49
N TYR A 108 -5.37 -10.82 5.44
CA TYR A 108 -6.58 -11.44 5.97
C TYR A 108 -7.54 -11.89 4.88
N GLY A 109 -7.45 -11.34 3.67
CA GLY A 109 -8.46 -11.54 2.62
C GLY A 109 -9.61 -10.54 2.70
N PHE A 110 -10.43 -10.53 1.66
CA PHE A 110 -11.59 -9.67 1.53
C PHE A 110 -12.71 -10.16 2.45
N PHE A 111 -13.27 -9.26 3.25
CA PHE A 111 -14.42 -9.60 4.10
C PHE A 111 -15.73 -9.41 3.31
N ASP A 112 -16.44 -10.48 3.04
CA ASP A 112 -17.75 -10.47 2.38
C ASP A 112 -18.85 -10.18 3.43
N ASN A 113 -19.55 -9.05 3.29
CA ASN A 113 -20.59 -8.62 4.22
C ASN A 113 -21.87 -9.48 4.12
N VAL A 114 -22.09 -10.18 3.02
CA VAL A 114 -23.26 -11.05 2.84
C VAL A 114 -22.97 -12.41 3.48
N GLN A 115 -21.79 -12.97 3.21
CA GLN A 115 -21.40 -14.29 3.70
C GLN A 115 -20.78 -14.24 5.11
N GLN A 116 -20.49 -13.05 5.64
CA GLN A 116 -19.89 -12.81 6.96
C GLN A 116 -18.58 -13.59 7.17
N LYS A 117 -17.77 -13.71 6.12
CA LYS A 117 -16.49 -14.43 6.15
C LYS A 117 -15.44 -13.76 5.27
N ARG A 118 -14.19 -14.14 5.50
CA ARG A 118 -13.07 -13.72 4.65
C ARG A 118 -12.88 -14.70 3.50
N VAL A 119 -12.69 -14.15 2.31
CA VAL A 119 -12.39 -14.88 1.08
C VAL A 119 -11.06 -14.39 0.50
N TRP A 120 -10.50 -15.16 -0.43
CA TRP A 120 -9.23 -14.80 -1.07
C TRP A 120 -8.06 -14.66 -0.06
N VAL A 121 -8.02 -15.55 0.93
CA VAL A 121 -7.07 -15.53 2.06
C VAL A 121 -5.70 -16.11 1.69
N ALA A 122 -5.68 -17.18 0.90
CA ALA A 122 -4.44 -17.89 0.54
C ALA A 122 -4.00 -17.62 -0.90
N GLN A 123 -4.92 -17.13 -1.73
CA GLN A 123 -4.81 -16.97 -3.16
C GLN A 123 -3.91 -15.83 -3.67
N PRO A 124 -3.64 -14.72 -2.95
CA PRO A 124 -2.79 -13.67 -3.50
C PRO A 124 -1.37 -14.16 -3.79
N ASP A 125 -0.78 -13.72 -4.90
CA ASP A 125 0.54 -14.20 -5.35
C ASP A 125 1.63 -13.92 -4.30
N PHE A 126 1.56 -12.76 -3.63
CA PHE A 126 2.50 -12.40 -2.58
C PHE A 126 2.34 -13.27 -1.32
N VAL A 127 1.14 -13.82 -1.07
CA VAL A 127 0.92 -14.76 0.03
C VAL A 127 1.56 -16.09 -0.32
N GLU A 128 1.28 -16.62 -1.50
CA GLU A 128 1.86 -17.88 -1.97
C GLU A 128 3.39 -17.83 -2.03
N THR A 129 3.94 -16.69 -2.45
CA THR A 129 5.39 -16.51 -2.67
C THR A 129 6.16 -16.21 -1.39
N TYR A 130 5.66 -15.31 -0.54
CA TYR A 130 6.46 -14.75 0.57
C TYR A 130 5.96 -15.11 1.96
N ALA A 131 4.73 -15.61 2.13
CA ALA A 131 4.20 -15.85 3.46
C ALA A 131 4.85 -17.07 4.11
N LYS A 132 5.30 -16.88 5.36
CA LYS A 132 5.73 -17.96 6.26
C LYS A 132 4.87 -17.90 7.50
N ASN A 133 4.10 -18.95 7.76
CA ASN A 133 3.12 -19.00 8.88
C ASN A 133 2.13 -17.82 8.86
N GLY A 134 1.62 -17.47 7.67
CA GLY A 134 0.66 -16.38 7.48
C GLY A 134 1.24 -14.97 7.69
N GLN A 135 2.56 -14.82 7.64
CA GLN A 135 3.27 -13.56 7.84
C GLN A 135 4.26 -13.32 6.72
N ILE A 136 4.32 -12.10 6.23
CA ILE A 136 5.30 -11.63 5.26
C ILE A 136 6.20 -10.61 5.96
N LYS A 137 7.51 -10.84 5.93
CA LYS A 137 8.48 -9.90 6.49
C LYS A 137 8.79 -8.85 5.44
N LEU A 138 8.75 -7.58 5.86
CA LEU A 138 9.11 -6.43 5.05
C LEU A 138 10.25 -5.67 5.71
N ILE A 139 11.04 -4.99 4.89
CA ILE A 139 12.13 -4.09 5.27
C ILE A 139 11.97 -2.76 4.52
N THR A 140 12.57 -1.71 5.06
CA THR A 140 12.84 -0.48 4.29
C THR A 140 14.20 -0.61 3.62
N CYS A 141 14.31 -0.18 2.37
CA CYS A 141 15.59 -0.05 1.68
C CYS A 141 16.14 1.36 1.93
N ASP A 142 17.43 1.44 2.29
CA ASP A 142 18.13 2.71 2.53
C ASP A 142 18.42 3.45 1.21
#